data_AF-A0A0D2J935-F1
#
_entry.id   AF-A0A0D2J935-F1
#
_cell.length_a   1.000
_cell.length_b   1.000
_cell.length_c   1.000
_cell.angle_alpha   90.00
_cell.angle_beta   90.00
_cell.angle_gamma   90.00
#
_symmetry.space_group_name_H-M   'P 1'
#
loop_
_entity.id
_entity.type
_entity.pdbx_description
1 polymer ?
#
loop_
_entity_poly.entity_id
_entity_poly.type
_entity_poly.pdbx_seq_one_letter_code
_entity_poly.pdbx_strand_id
1 'polypeptide(L)'
;MTTTDELRFDGRVAIVTGAGRGMGYHHAHLLAQRGASVVLVDLNEKTATEAEAKMTAQGLKVKACVGDVRKPESIENIVKTAIDSFGRIDILVNNAGTGGWKAFTDWTREEIYDQMEVHCIGPCLLSQACWPYMAKQKYGRIVVVLSSSMFGMYGHIPYTAAKAGALGLAINMAYEGQQHGIKVNGLDQAAGTELLKEAMGNGPVKDWILENLRPEDPAATCAYLCHESCPVSGDYITAAGKGFSRYFFGGIVGHSSDVPLTPELVRDSFYKLSDLSDYIVMKSGSQASDFIAKRHGLDSLAGLDVIPESKK
;
A
#
# COMPACT_ATOMS: atom_id res chain seq x y z
N MET A 1 13.13 11.72 -30.57
CA MET A 1 11.68 12.00 -30.57
C MET A 1 10.97 10.71 -30.21
N THR A 2 10.73 10.46 -28.93
CA THR A 2 9.88 9.34 -28.50
C THR A 2 8.45 9.85 -28.51
N THR A 3 7.64 9.37 -29.43
CA THR A 3 6.19 9.47 -29.33
C THR A 3 5.80 8.70 -28.07
N THR A 4 5.56 9.42 -26.97
CA THR A 4 5.13 8.85 -25.70
C THR A 4 3.65 8.50 -25.82
N ASP A 5 3.37 7.27 -26.25
CA ASP A 5 2.00 6.77 -26.26
C ASP A 5 1.41 6.89 -24.85
N GLU A 6 0.16 7.35 -24.80
CA GLU A 6 -0.60 7.51 -23.58
C GLU A 6 -0.73 6.15 -22.86
N LEU A 7 -0.51 6.09 -21.53
CA LEU A 7 -0.75 4.87 -20.76
C LEU A 7 -2.26 4.63 -20.65
N ARG A 8 -2.73 3.47 -21.15
CA ARG A 8 -4.14 3.10 -21.24
C ARG A 8 -4.46 1.88 -20.39
N PHE A 9 -5.73 1.75 -20.02
CA PHE A 9 -6.28 0.63 -19.25
C PHE A 9 -7.51 0.02 -19.94
N ASP A 10 -7.60 0.19 -21.26
CA ASP A 10 -8.72 -0.31 -22.06
C ASP A 10 -8.89 -1.82 -21.85
N GLY A 11 -10.10 -2.23 -21.47
CA GLY A 11 -10.44 -3.64 -21.18
C GLY A 11 -9.98 -4.16 -19.82
N ARG A 12 -9.40 -3.31 -18.95
CA ARG A 12 -9.08 -3.64 -17.55
C ARG A 12 -10.25 -3.27 -16.63
N VAL A 13 -10.44 -4.07 -15.58
CA VAL A 13 -11.41 -3.80 -14.53
C VAL A 13 -10.71 -3.50 -13.21
N ALA A 14 -11.02 -2.35 -12.62
CA ALA A 14 -10.47 -1.90 -11.35
C ALA A 14 -11.54 -1.89 -10.25
N ILE A 15 -11.14 -2.28 -9.05
CA ILE A 15 -11.88 -2.02 -7.81
C ILE A 15 -11.08 -0.98 -7.03
N VAL A 16 -11.72 0.11 -6.62
CA VAL A 16 -11.10 1.16 -5.80
C VAL A 16 -11.93 1.36 -4.54
N THR A 17 -11.32 1.17 -3.37
CA THR A 17 -12.00 1.34 -2.07
C THR A 17 -11.83 2.75 -1.50
N GLY A 18 -12.85 3.27 -0.83
CA GLY A 18 -12.91 4.68 -0.43
C GLY A 18 -12.96 5.62 -1.63
N ALA A 19 -13.66 5.24 -2.69
CA ALA A 19 -13.69 5.94 -3.98
C ALA A 19 -14.77 7.03 -4.08
N GLY A 20 -15.59 7.23 -3.05
CA GLY A 20 -16.65 8.24 -3.05
C GLY A 20 -16.13 9.67 -2.99
N ARG A 21 -14.92 9.89 -2.45
CA ARG A 21 -14.29 11.22 -2.29
C ARG A 21 -12.77 11.17 -2.15
N GLY A 22 -12.13 12.34 -2.12
CA GLY A 22 -10.71 12.49 -1.81
C GLY A 22 -9.79 11.77 -2.79
N MET A 23 -8.67 11.25 -2.30
CA MET A 23 -7.66 10.58 -3.14
C MET A 23 -8.22 9.34 -3.86
N GLY A 24 -9.07 8.55 -3.20
CA GLY A 24 -9.69 7.37 -3.81
C GLY A 24 -10.57 7.70 -5.00
N TYR A 25 -11.33 8.79 -4.93
CA TYR A 25 -12.10 9.31 -6.07
C TYR A 25 -11.17 9.65 -7.25
N HIS A 26 -10.05 10.33 -7.00
CA HIS A 26 -9.11 10.70 -8.07
C HIS A 26 -8.37 9.49 -8.66
N HIS A 27 -8.06 8.47 -7.85
CA HIS A 27 -7.52 7.20 -8.35
C HIS A 27 -8.49 6.53 -9.32
N ALA A 28 -9.75 6.39 -8.90
CA ALA A 28 -10.80 5.79 -9.71
C ALA A 28 -11.08 6.61 -10.98
N HIS A 29 -11.15 7.93 -10.85
CA HIS A 29 -11.39 8.86 -11.95
C HIS A 29 -10.31 8.74 -13.03
N LEU A 30 -9.03 8.79 -12.63
CA LEU A 30 -7.93 8.73 -13.59
C LEU A 30 -7.87 7.37 -14.29
N LEU A 31 -8.05 6.25 -13.56
CA LEU A 31 -8.12 4.92 -14.16
C LEU A 31 -9.25 4.83 -15.20
N ALA A 32 -10.44 5.35 -14.85
CA ALA A 32 -11.59 5.34 -15.75
C ALA A 32 -11.39 6.26 -16.97
N GLN A 33 -10.81 7.46 -16.77
CA GLN A 33 -10.45 8.39 -17.82
C GLN A 33 -9.46 7.78 -18.83
N ARG A 34 -8.60 6.88 -18.36
CA ARG A 34 -7.63 6.14 -19.19
C ARG A 34 -8.16 4.79 -19.68
N GLY A 35 -9.46 4.52 -19.57
CA GLY A 35 -10.13 3.40 -20.25
C GLY A 35 -10.53 2.21 -19.38
N ALA A 36 -10.22 2.21 -18.08
CA ALA A 36 -10.64 1.14 -17.18
C ALA A 36 -12.16 1.19 -16.91
N SER A 37 -12.77 0.03 -16.72
CA SER A 37 -14.06 -0.06 -16.03
C SER A 37 -13.82 -0.11 -14.52
N VAL A 38 -14.47 0.75 -13.73
CA VAL A 38 -14.13 0.90 -12.30
C VAL A 38 -15.33 0.66 -11.38
N VAL A 39 -15.18 -0.24 -10.41
CA VAL A 39 -16.09 -0.34 -9.27
C VAL A 39 -15.66 0.64 -8.18
N LEU A 40 -16.54 1.59 -7.88
CA LEU A 40 -16.37 2.63 -6.88
C LEU A 40 -16.92 2.12 -5.54
N VAL A 41 -16.03 1.59 -4.69
CA VAL A 41 -16.43 1.09 -3.37
C VAL A 41 -16.33 2.21 -2.35
N ASP A 42 -17.42 2.49 -1.63
CA ASP A 42 -17.42 3.38 -0.47
C ASP A 42 -18.38 2.87 0.60
N LEU A 43 -18.10 3.18 1.88
CA LEU A 43 -18.98 2.85 2.98
C LEU A 43 -20.26 3.71 2.94
N ASN A 44 -20.15 4.94 2.44
CA ASN A 44 -21.27 5.87 2.39
C ASN A 44 -21.95 5.85 1.01
N GLU A 45 -23.18 5.33 0.98
CA GLU A 45 -23.99 5.20 -0.24
C GLU A 45 -24.16 6.50 -1.03
N LYS A 46 -24.41 7.62 -0.33
CA LYS A 46 -24.58 8.91 -0.98
C LYS A 46 -23.29 9.32 -1.70
N THR A 47 -22.14 9.20 -1.05
CA THR A 47 -20.87 9.56 -1.70
C THR A 47 -20.52 8.64 -2.88
N ALA A 48 -20.81 7.33 -2.78
CA ALA A 48 -20.58 6.38 -3.86
C ALA A 48 -21.45 6.70 -5.09
N THR A 49 -22.75 6.94 -4.88
CA THR A 49 -23.71 7.22 -5.95
C THR A 49 -23.47 8.59 -6.59
N GLU A 50 -23.10 9.62 -5.81
CA GLU A 50 -22.69 10.92 -6.35
C GLU A 50 -21.41 10.82 -7.20
N ALA A 51 -20.42 10.01 -6.78
CA ALA A 51 -19.21 9.78 -7.55
C ALA A 51 -19.52 9.06 -8.88
N GLU A 52 -20.34 8.01 -8.85
CA GLU A 52 -20.81 7.29 -10.04
C GLU A 52 -21.53 8.23 -11.01
N ALA A 53 -22.48 9.04 -10.53
CA ALA A 53 -23.22 9.98 -11.37
C ALA A 53 -22.29 11.00 -12.04
N LYS A 54 -21.32 11.57 -11.30
CA LYS A 54 -20.34 12.54 -11.83
C LYS A 54 -19.45 11.94 -12.90
N MET A 55 -18.97 10.71 -12.70
CA MET A 55 -18.08 10.04 -13.65
C MET A 55 -18.85 9.52 -14.88
N THR A 56 -20.06 9.01 -14.68
CA THR A 56 -20.94 8.58 -15.78
C THR A 56 -21.34 9.74 -16.68
N ALA A 57 -21.60 10.93 -16.12
CA ALA A 57 -21.86 12.15 -16.89
C ALA A 57 -20.68 12.58 -17.78
N GLN A 58 -19.47 12.12 -17.47
CA GLN A 58 -18.25 12.32 -18.28
C GLN A 58 -18.03 11.19 -19.30
N GLY A 59 -18.95 10.22 -19.40
CA GLY A 59 -18.84 9.06 -20.27
C GLY A 59 -17.93 7.94 -19.74
N LEU A 60 -17.55 8.00 -18.47
CA LEU A 60 -16.66 7.00 -17.85
C LEU A 60 -17.44 5.74 -17.45
N LYS A 61 -16.81 4.57 -17.59
CA LYS A 61 -17.40 3.27 -17.25
C LYS A 61 -17.19 2.96 -15.77
N VAL A 62 -18.16 3.31 -14.93
CA VAL A 62 -18.06 3.09 -13.49
C VAL A 62 -19.30 2.44 -12.92
N LYS A 63 -19.16 1.79 -11.76
CA LYS A 63 -20.26 1.21 -10.99
C LYS A 63 -20.09 1.49 -9.49
N ALA A 64 -21.05 2.13 -8.85
CA ALA A 64 -21.05 2.27 -7.39
C ALA A 64 -21.30 0.93 -6.68
N CYS A 65 -20.58 0.70 -5.59
CA CYS A 65 -20.80 -0.41 -4.67
C CYS A 65 -20.71 0.11 -3.24
N VAL A 66 -21.80 0.04 -2.48
CA VAL A 66 -21.75 0.31 -1.04
C VAL A 66 -21.07 -0.87 -0.36
N GLY A 67 -20.02 -0.62 0.41
CA GLY A 67 -19.28 -1.70 1.05
C GLY A 67 -18.37 -1.28 2.20
N ASP A 68 -18.36 -2.12 3.23
CA ASP A 68 -17.46 -2.04 4.38
C ASP A 68 -16.35 -3.09 4.24
N VAL A 69 -15.11 -2.66 4.04
CA VAL A 69 -13.96 -3.56 3.89
C VAL A 69 -13.63 -4.37 5.14
N ARG A 70 -14.25 -4.06 6.29
CA ARG A 70 -14.13 -4.84 7.53
C ARG A 70 -15.01 -6.09 7.54
N LYS A 71 -16.01 -6.18 6.64
CA LYS A 71 -17.08 -7.18 6.67
C LYS A 71 -16.93 -8.23 5.57
N PRO A 72 -16.82 -9.53 5.89
CA PRO A 72 -16.70 -10.59 4.89
C PRO A 72 -17.81 -10.59 3.83
N GLU A 73 -19.06 -10.44 4.25
CA GLU A 73 -20.22 -10.38 3.36
C GLU A 73 -20.16 -9.19 2.39
N SER A 74 -19.59 -8.08 2.85
CA SER A 74 -19.37 -6.91 2.00
C SER A 74 -18.24 -7.15 0.99
N ILE A 75 -17.18 -7.87 1.38
CA ILE A 75 -16.07 -8.22 0.47
C ILE A 75 -16.57 -9.11 -0.67
N GLU A 76 -17.40 -10.11 -0.35
CA GLU A 76 -18.05 -10.96 -1.35
C GLU A 76 -18.91 -10.14 -2.31
N ASN A 77 -19.69 -9.19 -1.80
CA ASN A 77 -20.52 -8.31 -2.62
C ASN A 77 -19.69 -7.38 -3.53
N ILE A 78 -18.55 -6.86 -3.05
CA ILE A 78 -17.64 -6.02 -3.86
C ILE A 78 -17.09 -6.83 -5.05
N VAL A 79 -16.59 -8.03 -4.79
CA VAL A 79 -16.07 -8.93 -5.84
C VAL A 79 -17.19 -9.30 -6.83
N LYS A 80 -18.36 -9.69 -6.31
CA LYS A 80 -19.53 -10.01 -7.13
C LYS A 80 -19.93 -8.84 -8.02
N THR A 81 -19.92 -7.61 -7.50
CA THR A 81 -20.27 -6.41 -8.27
C THR A 81 -19.32 -6.21 -9.46
N ALA A 82 -18.01 -6.42 -9.28
CA ALA A 82 -17.04 -6.32 -10.36
C ALA A 82 -17.25 -7.40 -11.43
N ILE A 83 -17.50 -8.64 -11.02
CA ILE A 83 -17.74 -9.76 -11.93
C ILE A 83 -19.07 -9.60 -12.68
N ASP A 84 -20.16 -9.28 -12.00
CA ASP A 84 -21.47 -9.14 -12.64
C ASP A 84 -21.51 -7.94 -13.59
N SER A 85 -20.83 -6.84 -13.26
CA SER A 85 -20.86 -5.62 -14.07
C SER A 85 -19.88 -5.67 -15.24
N PHE A 86 -18.70 -6.26 -15.05
CA PHE A 86 -17.58 -6.14 -15.99
C PHE A 86 -16.86 -7.46 -16.31
N GLY A 87 -17.21 -8.57 -15.66
CA GLY A 87 -16.78 -9.93 -16.02
C GLY A 87 -15.37 -10.34 -15.57
N ARG A 88 -14.60 -9.44 -14.96
CA ARG A 88 -13.21 -9.71 -14.55
C ARG A 88 -12.74 -8.76 -13.44
N ILE A 89 -11.56 -9.03 -12.88
CA ILE A 89 -10.86 -8.17 -11.91
C ILE A 89 -9.38 -8.16 -12.26
N ASP A 90 -8.85 -6.99 -12.60
CA ASP A 90 -7.44 -6.80 -13.00
C ASP A 90 -6.66 -5.95 -12.00
N ILE A 91 -7.32 -4.95 -11.42
CA ILE A 91 -6.72 -3.92 -10.58
C ILE A 91 -7.50 -3.85 -9.27
N LEU A 92 -6.78 -3.81 -8.14
CA LEU A 92 -7.34 -3.54 -6.82
C LEU A 92 -6.55 -2.41 -6.16
N VAL A 93 -7.21 -1.30 -5.85
CA VAL A 93 -6.65 -0.20 -5.06
C VAL A 93 -7.29 -0.20 -3.68
N ASN A 94 -6.58 -0.76 -2.71
CA ASN A 94 -6.94 -0.75 -1.29
C ASN A 94 -6.65 0.63 -0.70
N ASN A 95 -7.59 1.56 -0.86
CA ASN A 95 -7.46 2.96 -0.44
C ASN A 95 -8.36 3.34 0.74
N ALA A 96 -9.43 2.57 1.03
CA ALA A 96 -10.34 2.85 2.14
C ALA A 96 -9.59 3.09 3.46
N GLY A 97 -10.08 4.07 4.21
CA GLY A 97 -9.41 4.49 5.42
C GLY A 97 -10.24 5.43 6.27
N THR A 98 -9.98 5.38 7.57
CA THR A 98 -10.49 6.33 8.56
C THR A 98 -9.32 7.16 9.10
N GLY A 99 -9.63 8.17 9.91
CA GLY A 99 -8.64 8.97 10.63
C GLY A 99 -8.87 8.91 12.12
N GLY A 100 -7.98 9.53 12.89
CA GLY A 100 -8.15 9.69 14.33
C GLY A 100 -6.83 10.07 14.99
N TRP A 101 -6.87 11.08 15.85
CA TRP A 101 -5.72 11.52 16.64
C TRP A 101 -6.06 11.44 18.12
N LYS A 102 -5.36 10.56 18.86
CA LYS A 102 -5.48 10.47 20.32
C LYS A 102 -4.17 10.11 20.97
N ALA A 103 -3.93 10.60 22.18
CA ALA A 103 -2.80 10.13 22.97
C ALA A 103 -2.89 8.60 23.14
N PHE A 104 -1.74 7.94 23.32
CA PHE A 104 -1.69 6.48 23.38
C PHE A 104 -2.70 5.88 24.38
N THR A 105 -2.82 6.51 25.55
CA THR A 105 -3.67 6.07 26.66
C THR A 105 -5.16 6.27 26.42
N ASP A 106 -5.55 7.04 25.42
CA ASP A 106 -6.93 7.48 25.20
C ASP A 106 -7.64 6.66 24.11
N TRP A 107 -6.90 5.76 23.46
CA TRP A 107 -7.45 4.81 22.50
C TRP A 107 -8.18 3.69 23.23
N THR A 108 -9.45 3.44 22.88
CA THR A 108 -10.15 2.25 23.37
C THR A 108 -9.70 1.01 22.61
N ARG A 109 -9.97 -0.18 23.18
CA ARG A 109 -9.71 -1.44 22.49
C ARG A 109 -10.43 -1.48 21.15
N GLU A 110 -11.70 -1.10 21.12
CA GLU A 110 -12.55 -1.17 19.93
C GLU A 110 -12.00 -0.28 18.81
N GLU A 111 -11.52 0.92 19.14
CA GLU A 111 -10.94 1.85 18.18
C GLU A 111 -9.60 1.35 17.63
N ILE A 112 -8.76 0.72 18.47
CA ILE A 112 -7.52 0.09 18.01
C ILE A 112 -7.82 -1.01 17.01
N TYR A 113 -8.81 -1.86 17.30
CA TYR A 113 -9.20 -2.96 16.41
C TYR A 113 -9.81 -2.42 15.12
N ASP A 114 -10.66 -1.39 15.19
CA ASP A 114 -11.25 -0.75 14.01
C ASP A 114 -10.18 -0.24 13.04
N GLN A 115 -9.14 0.43 13.55
CA GLN A 115 -8.00 0.89 12.73
C GLN A 115 -7.28 -0.27 12.04
N MET A 116 -7.05 -1.37 12.75
CA MET A 116 -6.44 -2.58 12.18
C MET A 116 -7.35 -3.23 11.13
N GLU A 117 -8.65 -3.31 11.39
CA GLU A 117 -9.63 -3.90 10.48
C GLU A 117 -9.72 -3.11 9.18
N VAL A 118 -9.85 -1.79 9.23
CA VAL A 118 -9.97 -0.95 8.03
C VAL A 118 -8.68 -0.92 7.21
N HIS A 119 -7.53 -0.76 7.86
CA HIS A 119 -6.29 -0.41 7.17
C HIS A 119 -5.34 -1.57 6.88
N CYS A 120 -5.53 -2.73 7.51
CA CYS A 120 -4.65 -3.89 7.38
C CYS A 120 -5.43 -5.16 7.02
N ILE A 121 -6.40 -5.55 7.85
CA ILE A 121 -7.14 -6.81 7.65
C ILE A 121 -8.07 -6.73 6.45
N GLY A 122 -8.82 -5.64 6.27
CA GLY A 122 -9.70 -5.43 5.12
C GLY A 122 -8.95 -5.52 3.78
N PRO A 123 -7.82 -4.79 3.59
CA PRO A 123 -6.96 -4.96 2.42
C PRO A 123 -6.48 -6.39 2.19
N CYS A 124 -6.15 -7.13 3.25
CA CYS A 124 -5.78 -8.55 3.16
C CYS A 124 -6.92 -9.39 2.60
N LEU A 125 -8.10 -9.32 3.24
CA LEU A 125 -9.25 -10.15 2.90
C LEU A 125 -9.81 -9.82 1.51
N LEU A 126 -9.88 -8.53 1.14
CA LEU A 126 -10.34 -8.14 -0.19
C LEU A 126 -9.34 -8.56 -1.29
N SER A 127 -8.03 -8.47 -1.01
CA SER A 127 -7.01 -8.97 -1.93
C SER A 127 -7.11 -10.48 -2.09
N GLN A 128 -7.33 -11.22 -1.00
CA GLN A 128 -7.55 -12.66 -1.00
C GLN A 128 -8.79 -13.04 -1.83
N ALA A 129 -9.90 -12.30 -1.70
CA ALA A 129 -11.12 -12.56 -2.47
C ALA A 129 -10.96 -12.26 -3.98
N CYS A 130 -10.12 -11.28 -4.34
CA CYS A 130 -9.79 -10.98 -5.74
C CYS A 130 -8.77 -11.96 -6.34
N TRP A 131 -7.94 -12.60 -5.51
CA TRP A 131 -6.79 -13.39 -5.92
C TRP A 131 -7.10 -14.52 -6.92
N PRO A 132 -8.14 -15.35 -6.72
CA PRO A 132 -8.42 -16.46 -7.65
C PRO A 132 -8.71 -15.97 -9.07
N TYR A 133 -9.36 -14.82 -9.21
CA TYR A 133 -9.65 -14.22 -10.52
C TYR A 133 -8.35 -13.75 -11.17
N MET A 134 -7.52 -12.98 -10.46
CA MET A 134 -6.25 -12.47 -10.98
C MET A 134 -5.29 -13.61 -11.34
N ALA A 135 -5.20 -14.63 -10.48
CA ALA A 135 -4.35 -15.79 -10.69
C ALA A 135 -4.76 -16.63 -11.91
N LYS A 136 -6.07 -16.82 -12.13
CA LYS A 136 -6.60 -17.48 -13.32
C LYS A 136 -6.30 -16.69 -14.60
N GLN A 137 -6.37 -15.36 -14.53
CA GLN A 137 -6.06 -14.45 -15.65
C GLN A 137 -4.56 -14.34 -15.93
N LYS A 138 -3.70 -14.84 -15.03
CA LYS A 138 -2.25 -14.60 -15.04
C LYS A 138 -1.89 -13.11 -15.08
N TYR A 139 -2.75 -12.29 -14.47
CA TYR A 139 -2.61 -10.84 -14.42
C TYR A 139 -3.30 -10.30 -13.18
N GLY A 140 -2.59 -9.47 -12.42
CA GLY A 140 -3.17 -8.68 -11.34
C GLY A 140 -2.27 -7.49 -10.97
N ARG A 141 -2.89 -6.39 -10.55
CA ARG A 141 -2.19 -5.21 -10.04
C ARG A 141 -2.88 -4.75 -8.77
N ILE A 142 -2.17 -4.83 -7.65
CA ILE A 142 -2.71 -4.44 -6.34
C ILE A 142 -1.90 -3.26 -5.81
N VAL A 143 -2.58 -2.20 -5.44
CA VAL A 143 -2.00 -1.06 -4.72
C VAL A 143 -2.58 -1.05 -3.31
N VAL A 144 -1.71 -1.09 -2.31
CA VAL A 144 -2.09 -0.92 -0.91
C VAL A 144 -1.69 0.48 -0.47
N VAL A 145 -2.65 1.30 -0.07
CA VAL A 145 -2.37 2.65 0.42
C VAL A 145 -1.75 2.58 1.82
N LEU A 146 -0.57 3.17 1.94
CA LEU A 146 0.26 3.23 3.14
C LEU A 146 0.34 4.67 3.67
N SER A 147 1.21 4.91 4.64
CA SER A 147 1.43 6.24 5.20
C SER A 147 2.80 6.36 5.87
N SER A 148 3.38 7.54 5.76
CA SER A 148 4.60 7.93 6.44
C SER A 148 4.44 8.03 7.96
N SER A 149 3.23 7.94 8.52
CA SER A 149 3.03 7.84 9.98
C SER A 149 3.77 6.66 10.61
N MET A 150 4.21 5.68 9.82
CA MET A 150 5.08 4.59 10.27
C MET A 150 6.48 5.04 10.75
N PHE A 151 6.92 6.23 10.36
CA PHE A 151 8.16 6.85 10.87
C PHE A 151 7.99 7.53 12.24
N GLY A 152 6.80 7.42 12.83
CA GLY A 152 6.47 8.04 14.11
C GLY A 152 5.69 9.33 13.91
N MET A 153 4.45 9.33 14.39
CA MET A 153 3.59 10.50 14.41
C MET A 153 2.76 10.48 15.69
N TYR A 154 2.81 11.57 16.45
CA TYR A 154 2.03 11.68 17.68
C TYR A 154 0.54 11.52 17.35
N GLY A 155 -0.16 10.74 18.17
CA GLY A 155 -1.59 10.54 18.05
C GLY A 155 -2.03 9.37 17.16
N HIS A 156 -1.10 8.70 16.47
CA HIS A 156 -1.40 7.78 15.36
C HIS A 156 -1.14 6.30 15.64
N ILE A 157 -0.88 5.89 16.87
CA ILE A 157 -0.35 4.54 17.18
C ILE A 157 -1.08 3.38 16.47
N PRO A 158 -2.42 3.20 16.60
CA PRO A 158 -3.09 2.08 15.94
C PRO A 158 -3.07 2.20 14.41
N TYR A 159 -3.19 3.42 13.87
CA TYR A 159 -3.07 3.69 12.44
C TYR A 159 -1.66 3.34 11.91
N THR A 160 -0.62 3.78 12.62
CA THR A 160 0.79 3.46 12.34
C THR A 160 1.02 1.95 12.34
N ALA A 161 0.52 1.24 13.35
CA ALA A 161 0.62 -0.22 13.42
C ALA A 161 -0.09 -0.88 12.23
N ALA A 162 -1.29 -0.44 11.88
CA ALA A 162 -2.06 -0.98 10.77
C ALA A 162 -1.35 -0.74 9.42
N LYS A 163 -0.81 0.46 9.17
CA LYS A 163 -0.08 0.78 7.93
C LYS A 163 1.26 0.05 7.83
N ALA A 164 1.98 -0.12 8.93
CA ALA A 164 3.18 -0.95 8.94
C ALA A 164 2.86 -2.43 8.64
N GLY A 165 1.78 -2.96 9.22
CA GLY A 165 1.26 -4.30 8.92
C GLY A 165 0.87 -4.44 7.45
N ALA A 166 0.17 -3.45 6.90
CA ALA A 166 -0.24 -3.42 5.49
C ALA A 166 0.95 -3.40 4.52
N LEU A 167 2.06 -2.75 4.88
CA LEU A 167 3.30 -2.83 4.10
C LEU A 167 3.88 -4.25 4.09
N GLY A 168 3.92 -4.91 5.26
CA GLY A 168 4.33 -6.31 5.36
C GLY A 168 3.46 -7.24 4.51
N LEU A 169 2.14 -7.03 4.52
CA LEU A 169 1.20 -7.74 3.65
C LEU A 169 1.50 -7.50 2.16
N ALA A 170 1.69 -6.24 1.74
CA ALA A 170 1.99 -5.90 0.35
C ALA A 170 3.27 -6.57 -0.17
N ILE A 171 4.33 -6.59 0.65
CA ILE A 171 5.60 -7.24 0.32
C ILE A 171 5.43 -8.75 0.14
N ASN A 172 4.71 -9.43 1.05
CA ASN A 172 4.52 -10.88 0.95
C ASN A 172 3.57 -11.26 -0.19
N MET A 173 2.48 -10.52 -0.39
CA MET A 173 1.62 -10.72 -1.55
C MET A 173 2.39 -10.50 -2.88
N ALA A 174 3.32 -9.54 -2.93
CA ALA A 174 4.16 -9.36 -4.12
C ALA A 174 5.02 -10.58 -4.43
N TYR A 175 5.56 -11.23 -3.39
CA TYR A 175 6.37 -12.44 -3.53
C TYR A 175 5.54 -13.63 -4.00
N GLU A 176 4.40 -13.91 -3.35
CA GLU A 176 3.50 -15.00 -3.76
C GLU A 176 2.84 -14.76 -5.12
N GLY A 177 2.59 -13.50 -5.48
CA GLY A 177 1.95 -13.09 -6.73
C GLY A 177 2.80 -13.33 -7.98
N GLN A 178 4.12 -13.48 -7.84
CA GLN A 178 5.05 -13.61 -8.95
C GLN A 178 4.68 -14.78 -9.89
N GLN A 179 4.37 -15.95 -9.33
CA GLN A 179 3.98 -17.15 -10.09
C GLN A 179 2.62 -17.01 -10.83
N HIS A 180 1.86 -15.97 -10.48
CA HIS A 180 0.51 -15.69 -10.99
C HIS A 180 0.46 -14.44 -11.88
N GLY A 181 1.58 -13.76 -12.14
CA GLY A 181 1.57 -12.49 -12.88
C GLY A 181 0.89 -11.33 -12.11
N ILE A 182 0.78 -11.48 -10.79
CA ILE A 182 0.20 -10.48 -9.89
C ILE A 182 1.35 -9.62 -9.33
N LYS A 183 1.24 -8.30 -9.49
CA LYS A 183 2.16 -7.35 -8.85
C LYS A 183 1.43 -6.61 -7.75
N VAL A 184 2.11 -6.41 -6.62
CA VAL A 184 1.58 -5.70 -5.46
C VAL A 184 2.56 -4.63 -5.04
N ASN A 185 2.12 -3.39 -4.87
CA ASN A 185 2.98 -2.29 -4.40
C ASN A 185 2.29 -1.49 -3.29
N GLY A 186 3.09 -0.93 -2.39
CA GLY A 186 2.64 0.02 -1.39
C GLY A 186 2.71 1.45 -1.94
N LEU A 187 1.66 2.24 -1.71
CA LEU A 187 1.62 3.66 -2.05
C LEU A 187 1.46 4.51 -0.78
N ASP A 188 2.55 5.14 -0.32
CA ASP A 188 2.47 6.27 0.60
C ASP A 188 1.91 7.47 -0.15
N GLN A 189 0.86 8.09 0.37
CA GLN A 189 0.28 9.27 -0.24
C GLN A 189 -0.10 10.31 0.79
N ALA A 190 0.11 11.57 0.42
CA ALA A 190 -0.28 12.72 1.20
C ALA A 190 -0.98 13.76 0.31
N ALA A 191 -2.07 14.32 0.83
CA ALA A 191 -2.80 15.41 0.21
C ALA A 191 -3.46 16.28 1.28
N GLY A 192 -3.68 17.55 0.95
CA GLY A 192 -4.49 18.52 1.68
C GLY A 192 -5.98 18.18 1.65
N THR A 193 -6.33 17.02 2.18
CA THR A 193 -7.72 16.53 2.27
C THR A 193 -8.50 17.26 3.36
N GLU A 194 -9.84 17.22 3.29
CA GLU A 194 -10.70 17.71 4.38
C GLU A 194 -10.35 17.08 5.74
N LEU A 195 -10.02 15.79 5.75
CA LEU A 195 -9.57 15.08 6.95
C LEU A 195 -8.32 15.74 7.58
N LEU A 196 -7.36 16.15 6.74
CA LEU A 196 -6.14 16.82 7.20
C LEU A 196 -6.43 18.27 7.64
N LYS A 197 -7.38 18.96 7.00
CA LYS A 197 -7.82 20.31 7.39
C LYS A 197 -8.43 20.34 8.79
N GLU A 198 -9.17 19.30 9.15
CA GLU A 198 -9.81 19.16 10.47
C GLU A 198 -8.78 18.78 11.55
N ALA A 199 -7.76 17.98 11.20
CA ALA A 199 -6.73 17.53 12.14
C ALA A 199 -5.64 18.58 12.43
N MET A 200 -5.39 19.51 11.51
CA MET A 200 -4.30 20.50 11.65
C MET A 200 -4.79 21.86 12.16
N GLY A 201 -4.10 22.37 13.18
CA GLY A 201 -4.19 23.77 13.59
C GLY A 201 -3.88 24.73 12.45
N ASN A 202 -4.48 25.92 12.48
CA ASN A 202 -4.24 26.94 11.46
C ASN A 202 -2.78 27.42 11.51
N GLY A 203 -2.18 27.71 10.36
CA GLY A 203 -0.80 28.20 10.27
C GLY A 203 -0.12 27.88 8.93
N PRO A 204 1.11 28.37 8.73
CA PRO A 204 1.79 28.34 7.43
C PRO A 204 2.04 26.94 6.88
N VAL A 205 2.16 25.93 7.75
CA VAL A 205 2.30 24.53 7.32
C VAL A 205 1.00 24.02 6.69
N LYS A 206 -0.16 24.36 7.29
CA LYS A 206 -1.47 23.99 6.74
C LYS A 206 -1.67 24.67 5.40
N ASP A 207 -1.38 25.97 5.30
CA ASP A 207 -1.53 26.73 4.07
C ASP A 207 -0.66 26.13 2.95
N TRP A 208 0.62 25.86 3.25
CA TRP A 208 1.53 25.23 2.29
C TRP A 208 1.01 23.86 1.81
N ILE A 209 0.48 23.02 2.71
CA ILE A 209 -0.07 21.71 2.35
C ILE A 209 -1.28 21.87 1.42
N LEU A 210 -2.20 22.79 1.74
CA LEU A 210 -3.41 23.01 0.94
C LEU A 210 -3.08 23.57 -0.45
N GLU A 211 -2.03 24.38 -0.56
CA GLU A 211 -1.58 24.95 -1.82
C GLU A 211 -0.80 23.94 -2.68
N ASN A 212 -0.02 23.05 -2.06
CA ASN A 212 0.98 22.24 -2.77
C ASN A 212 0.64 20.75 -2.87
N LEU A 213 -0.22 20.21 -2.01
CA LEU A 213 -0.55 18.78 -1.98
C LEU A 213 -2.00 18.57 -2.40
N ARG A 214 -2.27 18.55 -3.71
CA ARG A 214 -3.65 18.41 -4.18
C ARG A 214 -4.10 16.95 -4.10
N PRO A 215 -5.38 16.67 -3.80
CA PRO A 215 -5.90 15.29 -3.71
C PRO A 215 -5.72 14.44 -4.97
N GLU A 216 -5.59 15.06 -6.15
CA GLU A 216 -5.33 14.38 -7.42
C GLU A 216 -3.86 14.05 -7.67
N ASP A 217 -2.90 14.68 -6.98
CA ASP A 217 -1.47 14.52 -7.28
C ASP A 217 -0.98 13.06 -7.17
N PRO A 218 -1.43 12.25 -6.18
CA PRO A 218 -1.03 10.85 -6.08
C PRO A 218 -1.62 9.94 -7.18
N ALA A 219 -2.65 10.38 -7.90
CA ALA A 219 -3.40 9.53 -8.84
C ALA A 219 -2.54 9.03 -10.00
N ALA A 220 -1.64 9.87 -10.52
CA ALA A 220 -0.74 9.48 -11.61
C ALA A 220 0.19 8.33 -11.20
N THR A 221 0.76 8.39 -10.00
CA THR A 221 1.62 7.32 -9.46
C THR A 221 0.80 6.05 -9.19
N CYS A 222 -0.39 6.19 -8.59
CA CYS A 222 -1.29 5.06 -8.38
C CYS A 222 -1.65 4.35 -9.69
N ALA A 223 -2.05 5.11 -10.72
CA ALA A 223 -2.33 4.57 -12.04
C ALA A 223 -1.11 3.87 -12.65
N TYR A 224 0.09 4.47 -12.55
CA TYR A 224 1.30 3.84 -13.06
C TYR A 224 1.60 2.51 -12.34
N LEU A 225 1.45 2.43 -11.02
CA LEU A 225 1.61 1.17 -10.28
C LEU A 225 0.60 0.09 -10.71
N CYS A 226 -0.56 0.52 -11.20
CA CYS A 226 -1.60 -0.34 -11.77
C CYS A 226 -1.40 -0.70 -13.25
N HIS A 227 -0.43 -0.09 -13.94
CA HIS A 227 -0.24 -0.29 -15.37
C HIS A 227 0.53 -1.58 -15.67
N GLU A 228 0.29 -2.17 -16.84
CA GLU A 228 0.92 -3.43 -17.22
C GLU A 228 2.43 -3.30 -17.40
N SER A 229 2.90 -2.13 -17.86
CA SER A 229 4.31 -1.81 -18.06
C SER A 229 5.08 -1.50 -16.76
N CYS A 230 4.39 -1.32 -15.64
CA CYS A 230 5.04 -1.05 -14.36
C CYS A 230 5.99 -2.21 -14.01
N PRO A 231 7.31 -1.98 -13.86
CA PRO A 231 8.24 -3.07 -13.67
C PRO A 231 8.21 -3.61 -12.24
N VAL A 232 7.87 -2.76 -11.26
CA VAL A 232 8.07 -3.04 -9.84
C VAL A 232 6.94 -3.86 -9.20
N SER A 233 7.32 -4.67 -8.22
CA SER A 233 6.43 -5.41 -7.32
C SER A 233 7.16 -5.52 -5.97
N GLY A 234 6.43 -5.33 -4.87
CA GLY A 234 6.95 -5.31 -3.50
C GLY A 234 7.56 -3.98 -3.09
N ASP A 235 7.39 -2.93 -3.88
CA ASP A 235 8.00 -1.62 -3.61
C ASP A 235 7.10 -0.73 -2.75
N TYR A 236 7.74 0.09 -1.90
CA TYR A 236 7.08 1.14 -1.14
C TYR A 236 7.33 2.49 -1.81
N ILE A 237 6.35 2.96 -2.58
CA ILE A 237 6.44 4.18 -3.37
C ILE A 237 5.68 5.30 -2.67
N THR A 238 6.23 6.51 -2.70
CA THR A 238 5.58 7.70 -2.18
C THR A 238 5.07 8.56 -3.32
N ALA A 239 3.93 9.22 -3.14
CA ALA A 239 3.43 10.23 -4.06
C ALA A 239 2.75 11.36 -3.28
N ALA A 240 3.32 12.54 -3.36
CA ALA A 240 2.78 13.75 -2.77
C ALA A 240 3.35 14.95 -3.54
N GLY A 241 2.56 16.02 -3.69
CA GLY A 241 3.04 17.30 -4.21
C GLY A 241 3.83 17.19 -5.50
N LYS A 242 3.17 16.85 -6.61
CA LYS A 242 3.75 16.72 -7.97
C LYS A 242 5.04 15.87 -8.06
N GLY A 243 5.33 15.04 -7.06
CA GLY A 243 6.52 14.21 -6.99
C GLY A 243 6.23 12.79 -6.52
N PHE A 244 7.17 11.89 -6.79
CA PHE A 244 7.14 10.52 -6.27
C PHE A 244 8.55 10.09 -5.85
N SER A 245 8.64 9.17 -4.89
CA SER A 245 9.91 8.61 -4.40
C SER A 245 9.74 7.15 -3.99
N ARG A 246 10.82 6.50 -3.56
CA ARG A 246 10.79 5.13 -3.06
C ARG A 246 11.41 5.07 -1.67
N TYR A 247 10.67 4.53 -0.71
CA TYR A 247 11.22 4.08 0.57
C TYR A 247 11.71 2.64 0.45
N PHE A 248 12.72 2.28 1.25
CA PHE A 248 13.30 0.95 1.29
C PHE A 248 13.83 0.63 2.69
N PHE A 249 14.05 -0.66 2.95
CA PHE A 249 14.70 -1.14 4.17
C PHE A 249 16.19 -1.40 3.91
N GLY A 250 17.04 -0.70 4.66
CA GLY A 250 18.49 -0.86 4.65
C GLY A 250 18.99 -1.37 6.00
N GLY A 251 20.06 -2.17 5.99
CA GLY A 251 20.74 -2.64 7.19
C GLY A 251 22.21 -2.25 7.20
N ILE A 252 22.74 -1.87 8.37
CA ILE A 252 24.16 -1.59 8.59
C ILE A 252 24.86 -2.85 9.10
N VAL A 253 25.91 -3.28 8.40
CA VAL A 253 26.71 -4.42 8.86
C VAL A 253 27.46 -4.00 10.12
N GLY A 254 27.02 -4.55 11.25
CA GLY A 254 27.55 -4.20 12.57
C GLY A 254 28.76 -5.03 12.98
N HIS A 255 28.79 -5.39 14.27
CA HIS A 255 29.88 -6.13 14.88
C HIS A 255 29.76 -7.65 14.68
N SER A 256 30.89 -8.31 14.45
CA SER A 256 31.07 -9.76 14.57
C SER A 256 32.15 -10.08 15.61
N SER A 257 32.00 -11.23 16.27
CA SER A 257 32.87 -11.66 17.36
C SER A 257 33.10 -13.18 17.28
N ASP A 258 34.33 -13.61 17.55
CA ASP A 258 34.69 -15.02 17.72
C ASP A 258 34.40 -15.53 19.15
N VAL A 259 34.10 -14.62 20.08
CA VAL A 259 33.70 -14.94 21.46
C VAL A 259 32.23 -14.61 21.69
N PRO A 260 31.56 -15.26 22.68
CA PRO A 260 30.17 -14.93 23.03
C PRO A 260 29.98 -13.45 23.34
N LEU A 261 28.87 -12.88 22.87
CA LEU A 261 28.52 -11.50 23.15
C LEU A 261 28.24 -11.30 24.65
N THR A 262 28.81 -10.24 25.23
CA THR A 262 28.38 -9.68 26.53
C THR A 262 27.76 -8.30 26.30
N PRO A 263 26.94 -7.78 27.25
CA PRO A 263 26.41 -6.42 27.16
C PRO A 263 27.51 -5.36 27.01
N GLU A 264 28.68 -5.55 27.63
CA GLU A 264 29.82 -4.65 27.53
C GLU A 264 30.41 -4.65 26.12
N LEU A 265 30.59 -5.82 25.50
CA LEU A 265 31.07 -5.91 24.13
C LEU A 265 30.09 -5.26 23.13
N VAL A 266 28.78 -5.43 23.36
CA VAL A 266 27.74 -4.75 22.56
C VAL A 266 27.86 -3.23 22.71
N ARG A 267 27.94 -2.71 23.94
CA ARG A 267 28.12 -1.27 24.21
C ARG A 267 29.38 -0.73 23.52
N ASP A 268 30.51 -1.40 23.71
CA ASP A 268 31.82 -0.96 23.23
C ASP A 268 31.94 -1.06 21.70
N SER A 269 31.06 -1.84 21.05
CA SER A 269 30.99 -1.98 19.60
C SER A 269 29.82 -1.23 18.95
N PHE A 270 28.94 -0.58 19.73
CA PHE A 270 27.69 -0.01 19.22
C PHE A 270 27.92 1.13 18.22
N TYR A 271 29.06 1.82 18.33
CA TYR A 271 29.46 2.88 17.39
C TYR A 271 29.55 2.37 15.94
N LYS A 272 29.74 1.08 15.69
CA LYS A 272 29.76 0.51 14.32
C LYS A 272 28.41 0.65 13.59
N LEU A 273 27.34 0.99 14.31
CA LEU A 273 26.00 1.22 13.75
C LEU A 273 25.69 2.69 13.51
N SER A 274 26.62 3.62 13.79
CA SER A 274 26.34 5.07 13.73
C SER A 274 26.40 5.66 12.32
N ASP A 275 27.19 5.06 11.42
CA ASP A 275 27.26 5.48 10.02
C ASP A 275 26.13 4.81 9.23
N LEU A 276 25.20 5.62 8.75
CA LEU A 276 24.06 5.16 7.94
C LEU A 276 24.31 5.26 6.43
N SER A 277 25.51 5.65 6.01
CA SER A 277 25.85 5.83 4.58
C SER A 277 26.24 4.52 3.89
N ASP A 278 26.77 3.54 4.63
CA ASP A 278 27.12 2.20 4.12
C ASP A 278 26.09 1.16 4.57
N TYR A 279 25.06 0.96 3.73
CA TYR A 279 23.95 0.07 4.02
C TYR A 279 23.72 -0.96 2.90
N ILE A 280 23.09 -2.06 3.29
CA ILE A 280 22.64 -3.11 2.38
C ILE A 280 21.13 -3.05 2.26
N VAL A 281 20.63 -2.86 1.04
CA VAL A 281 19.19 -2.92 0.75
C VAL A 281 18.72 -4.37 0.75
N MET A 282 17.72 -4.66 1.57
CA MET A 282 17.06 -5.97 1.63
C MET A 282 15.70 -5.90 0.93
N LYS A 283 15.45 -6.81 -0.01
CA LYS A 283 14.20 -6.89 -0.80
C LYS A 283 13.45 -8.22 -0.61
N SER A 284 13.98 -9.14 0.19
CA SER A 284 13.37 -10.46 0.45
C SER A 284 13.85 -11.04 1.78
N GLY A 285 13.14 -12.05 2.28
CA GLY A 285 13.54 -12.78 3.49
C GLY A 285 14.91 -13.45 3.35
N SER A 286 15.23 -13.99 2.16
CA SER A 286 16.56 -14.57 1.90
C SER A 286 17.68 -13.54 1.97
N GLN A 287 17.47 -12.34 1.42
CA GLN A 287 18.44 -11.25 1.54
C GLN A 287 18.61 -10.75 2.98
N ALA A 288 17.57 -10.83 3.81
CA ALA A 288 17.68 -10.57 5.24
C ALA A 288 18.52 -11.66 5.96
N SER A 289 18.40 -12.92 5.53
CA SER A 289 19.27 -14.01 5.99
C SER A 289 20.73 -13.80 5.53
N ASP A 290 20.97 -13.45 4.27
CA ASP A 290 22.30 -13.16 3.73
C ASP A 290 22.96 -11.96 4.43
N PHE A 291 22.16 -10.97 4.85
CA PHE A 291 22.65 -9.86 5.66
C PHE A 291 23.28 -10.32 6.98
N ILE A 292 22.77 -11.39 7.59
CA ILE A 292 23.40 -12.03 8.76
C ILE A 292 24.72 -12.70 8.35
N ALA A 293 24.75 -13.41 7.21
CA ALA A 293 25.97 -14.03 6.68
C ALA A 293 27.11 -13.03 6.53
N LYS A 294 26.80 -11.83 6.02
CA LYS A 294 27.78 -10.76 5.79
C LYS A 294 28.46 -10.27 7.05
N ARG A 295 27.78 -10.30 8.20
CA ARG A 295 28.42 -10.03 9.51
C ARG A 295 29.57 -11.01 9.77
N HIS A 296 29.47 -12.24 9.29
CA HIS A 296 30.48 -13.29 9.46
C HIS A 296 31.43 -13.42 8.26
N GLY A 297 31.47 -12.42 7.37
CA GLY A 297 32.34 -12.45 6.18
C GLY A 297 31.90 -13.44 5.09
N LEU A 298 30.64 -13.89 5.13
CA LEU A 298 30.05 -14.79 4.14
C LEU A 298 29.14 -14.00 3.17
N ASP A 299 29.12 -14.40 1.90
CA ASP A 299 28.26 -13.77 0.90
C ASP A 299 26.78 -14.21 1.01
N SER A 300 26.53 -15.43 1.47
CA SER A 300 25.18 -15.99 1.63
C SER A 300 25.13 -17.10 2.68
N LEU A 301 23.93 -17.34 3.26
CA LEU A 301 23.66 -18.54 4.07
C LEU A 301 23.20 -19.74 3.22
N ALA A 302 22.94 -19.57 1.92
CA ALA A 302 22.56 -20.64 0.99
C ALA A 302 23.74 -21.59 0.77
N GLY A 303 23.86 -22.59 1.64
CA GLY A 303 25.02 -23.50 1.74
C GLY A 303 25.31 -23.93 3.19
N LEU A 304 24.71 -23.25 4.17
CA LEU A 304 24.59 -23.70 5.56
C LEU A 304 23.22 -24.38 5.69
N ASP A 305 23.15 -25.69 5.51
CA ASP A 305 21.91 -26.48 5.53
C ASP A 305 21.06 -26.23 6.78
N VAL A 306 20.03 -25.38 6.70
CA VAL A 306 18.95 -25.30 7.70
C VAL A 306 17.62 -24.89 7.06
N ILE A 307 17.03 -25.76 6.25
CA ILE A 307 15.55 -25.85 6.16
C ILE A 307 15.20 -27.33 6.16
N PRO A 308 14.56 -27.88 7.22
CA PRO A 308 13.95 -29.19 7.11
C PRO A 308 12.90 -29.11 6.00
N GLU A 309 12.98 -30.01 5.01
CA GLU A 309 11.94 -30.18 4.00
C GLU A 309 10.57 -30.12 4.68
N SER A 310 9.80 -29.09 4.34
CA SER A 310 8.43 -28.93 4.81
C SER A 310 7.67 -30.22 4.55
N LYS A 311 7.11 -30.81 5.61
CA LYS A 311 6.13 -31.89 5.48
C LYS A 311 5.01 -31.39 4.55
N LYS A 312 4.79 -32.17 3.49
CA LYS A 312 3.67 -32.07 2.54
C LYS A 312 2.33 -32.00 3.25
#